data_AF-A0A6A1UYA8-F1
#
_entry.id   AF-A0A6A1UYA8-F1
#
_cell.length_a   1.000
_cell.length_b   1.000
_cell.length_c   1.000
_cell.angle_alpha   90.00
_cell.angle_beta   90.00
_cell.angle_gamma   90.00
#
_symmetry.space_group_name_H-M   'P 1'
#
loop_
_entity.id
_entity.type
_entity.pdbx_description
1 polymer ?
#
loop_
_entity_poly.entity_id
_entity_poly.type
_entity_poly.pdbx_seq_one_letter_code
_entity_poly.pdbx_strand_id
1 'polypeptide(L)'
;MRGIGGPLLCIGDLLSDLGESDGATPPDHQEAPISASPSSVSNPTDTPQALELTKLFQKDYARLREALSGTDHSWTALTLKLCSALETANKFIQSTNLNAGQLSEKVGELEKIVKRGDSAVASAKAIHVSLNQKQGPLTSGQNVQ
;
A
#
# COMPACT_ATOMS: atom_id res chain seq x y z
N MET A 1 37.59 51.74 -2.88
CA MET A 1 37.78 50.34 -3.33
C MET A 1 36.65 50.01 -4.28
N ARG A 2 36.91 50.05 -5.59
CA ARG A 2 35.89 49.76 -6.61
C ARG A 2 35.91 48.25 -6.81
N GLY A 3 35.05 47.53 -6.07
CA GLY A 3 34.85 46.10 -6.29
C GLY A 3 34.17 45.93 -7.64
N ILE A 4 34.93 45.46 -8.63
CA ILE A 4 34.41 45.14 -9.95
C ILE A 4 33.67 43.81 -9.78
N GLY A 5 32.35 43.90 -9.56
CA GLY A 5 31.47 42.74 -9.60
C GLY A 5 31.39 42.25 -11.04
N GLY A 6 32.06 41.14 -11.34
CA GLY A 6 31.90 40.46 -12.62
C GLY A 6 30.46 39.98 -12.83
N PRO A 7 30.10 39.58 -14.06
CA PRO A 7 28.79 39.00 -14.36
C PRO A 7 28.56 37.79 -13.46
N LEU A 8 27.38 37.71 -12.83
CA LEU A 8 26.96 36.51 -12.11
C LEU A 8 26.84 35.37 -13.13
N LEU A 9 27.50 34.25 -12.85
CA LEU A 9 27.39 33.03 -13.65
C LEU A 9 25.91 32.64 -13.73
N CYS A 10 25.45 32.34 -14.94
CA CYS A 10 24.08 31.91 -15.16
C CYS A 10 23.91 30.48 -14.66
N ILE A 11 22.70 30.08 -14.27
CA ILE A 11 22.43 28.69 -13.86
C ILE A 11 22.85 27.68 -14.97
N GLY A 12 22.83 28.10 -16.24
CA GLY A 12 23.34 27.33 -17.37
C GLY A 12 24.84 27.02 -17.32
N ASP A 13 25.65 27.93 -16.76
CA ASP A 13 27.09 27.74 -16.57
C ASP A 13 27.39 26.77 -15.42
N LEU A 14 26.45 26.59 -14.49
CA LEU A 14 26.56 25.63 -13.39
C LEU A 14 26.13 24.22 -13.82
N LEU A 15 25.17 24.12 -14.73
CA LEU A 15 24.58 22.86 -15.18
C LEU A 15 25.35 22.24 -16.37
N SER A 16 26.25 22.98 -17.00
CA SER A 16 27.09 22.48 -18.10
C SER A 16 27.96 21.28 -17.69
N ASP A 17 28.47 21.29 -16.45
CA ASP A 17 29.41 20.28 -15.95
C ASP A 17 28.72 18.95 -15.61
N LEU A 18 27.38 18.92 -15.54
CA LEU A 18 26.59 17.72 -15.23
C LEU A 18 26.26 16.88 -16.46
N GLY A 19 26.54 17.38 -17.67
CA GLY A 19 26.28 16.70 -18.93
C GLY A 19 27.40 15.76 -19.39
N GLU A 20 28.60 15.86 -18.83
CA GLU A 20 29.77 15.05 -19.19
C GLU A 20 30.10 14.02 -18.10
N SER A 21 29.21 13.03 -17.94
CA SER A 21 29.56 11.78 -17.27
C SER A 21 30.09 10.80 -18.32
N ASP A 22 31.35 10.94 -18.71
CA ASP A 22 32.09 9.84 -19.33
C ASP A 22 32.32 8.74 -18.28
N GLY A 23 32.18 7.49 -18.72
CA GLY A 23 31.93 6.33 -17.87
C GLY A 23 32.97 6.12 -16.76
N ALA A 24 32.51 6.13 -15.51
CA ALA A 24 33.26 5.61 -14.38
C ALA A 24 32.36 4.71 -13.51
N THR A 25 32.83 3.49 -13.32
CA THR A 25 32.27 2.35 -12.58
C THR A 25 31.72 2.67 -11.17
N PRO A 26 30.69 1.94 -10.70
CA PRO A 26 30.12 2.14 -9.36
C PRO A 26 31.02 1.55 -8.27
N PRO A 27 31.25 2.25 -7.14
CA PRO A 27 31.82 1.65 -5.95
C PRO A 27 30.76 0.97 -5.08
N ASP A 28 31.25 -0.06 -4.41
CA ASP A 28 30.60 -1.15 -3.70
C ASP A 28 29.73 -0.78 -2.48
N HIS A 29 28.84 -1.73 -2.17
CA HIS A 29 27.95 -1.88 -1.03
C HIS A 29 28.48 -1.44 0.35
N GLN A 30 27.62 -0.81 1.17
CA GLN A 30 27.46 -1.15 2.61
C GLN A 30 26.01 -0.90 3.08
N GLU A 31 25.26 -1.99 3.28
CA GLU A 31 24.02 -2.05 4.07
C GLU A 31 24.36 -2.13 5.57
N ALA A 32 23.61 -1.40 6.40
CA ALA A 32 23.41 -1.76 7.82
C ALA A 32 22.01 -1.32 8.31
N PRO A 33 21.41 -2.04 9.26
CA PRO A 33 19.96 -2.22 9.34
C PRO A 33 19.28 -1.27 10.34
N ILE A 34 18.18 -0.65 9.92
CA ILE A 34 17.30 0.12 10.82
C ILE A 34 16.23 -0.80 11.39
N SER A 35 16.45 -1.19 12.65
CA SER A 35 15.48 -1.80 13.55
C SER A 35 14.49 -0.74 14.05
N ALA A 36 13.19 -0.94 13.83
CA ALA A 36 12.12 -0.42 14.69
C ALA A 36 10.79 -1.17 14.42
N SER A 37 10.31 -1.87 15.46
CA SER A 37 8.99 -2.51 15.50
C SER A 37 7.87 -1.52 15.87
N PRO A 38 6.58 -1.90 15.70
CA PRO A 38 5.51 -0.99 15.28
C PRO A 38 4.62 -0.53 16.43
N SER A 39 3.97 0.63 16.29
CA SER A 39 2.66 0.91 16.90
C SER A 39 2.13 2.26 16.41
N SER A 40 1.06 2.23 15.61
CA SER A 40 -0.08 3.17 15.69
C SER A 40 -1.12 2.75 14.65
N VAL A 41 -2.16 2.07 15.14
CA VAL A 41 -3.36 1.73 14.38
C VAL A 41 -4.01 3.04 13.95
N SER A 42 -4.07 3.31 12.65
CA SER A 42 -4.80 4.44 12.08
C SER A 42 -6.05 3.92 11.39
N ASN A 43 -7.20 4.48 11.76
CA ASN A 43 -8.54 4.08 11.34
C ASN A 43 -8.72 4.06 9.80
N PRO A 44 -9.54 3.16 9.24
CA PRO A 44 -9.77 3.09 7.80
C PRO A 44 -10.85 4.09 7.40
N THR A 45 -10.45 5.31 7.05
CA THR A 45 -11.38 6.29 6.44
C THR A 45 -10.71 7.12 5.33
N ASP A 46 -9.78 6.56 4.56
CA ASP A 46 -8.94 7.35 3.64
C ASP A 46 -9.13 7.09 2.13
N THR A 47 -10.26 6.51 1.72
CA THR A 47 -10.63 6.46 0.29
C THR A 47 -10.71 7.84 -0.41
N PRO A 48 -11.13 8.94 0.25
CA PRO A 48 -11.08 10.28 -0.34
C PRO A 48 -9.64 10.79 -0.57
N GLN A 49 -8.69 10.33 0.24
CA GLN A 49 -7.32 10.83 0.27
C GLN A 49 -6.52 10.41 -0.97
N ALA A 50 -6.73 9.19 -1.46
CA ALA A 50 -6.04 8.66 -2.64
C ALA A 50 -6.40 9.43 -3.93
N LEU A 51 -7.70 9.67 -4.15
CA LEU A 51 -8.22 10.41 -5.31
C LEU A 51 -7.76 11.87 -5.29
N GLU A 52 -7.69 12.48 -4.12
CA GLU A 52 -7.15 13.83 -3.96
C GLU A 52 -5.64 13.90 -4.23
N LEU A 53 -4.89 12.84 -3.88
CA LEU A 53 -3.46 12.78 -4.11
C LEU A 53 -3.10 12.68 -5.60
N THR A 54 -3.86 11.89 -6.38
CA THR A 54 -3.69 11.82 -7.85
C THR A 54 -3.92 13.19 -8.50
N LYS A 55 -5.00 13.89 -8.11
CA LYS A 55 -5.27 15.26 -8.61
C LYS A 55 -4.18 16.25 -8.19
N LEU A 56 -3.69 16.12 -6.96
CA LEU A 56 -2.63 16.99 -6.42
C LEU A 56 -1.32 16.80 -7.18
N PHE A 57 -0.92 15.55 -7.44
CA PHE A 57 0.26 15.23 -8.26
C PHE A 57 0.14 15.84 -9.66
N GLN A 58 -0.98 15.61 -10.35
CA GLN A 58 -1.16 16.09 -11.71
C GLN A 58 -1.14 17.63 -11.80
N LYS A 59 -1.73 18.31 -10.81
CA LYS A 59 -1.70 19.77 -10.68
C LYS A 59 -0.29 20.30 -10.43
N ASP A 60 0.45 19.71 -9.50
CA ASP A 60 1.79 20.17 -9.15
C ASP A 60 2.80 19.89 -10.28
N TYR A 61 2.66 18.77 -10.99
CA TYR A 61 3.43 18.46 -12.19
C TYR A 61 3.15 19.47 -13.33
N ALA A 62 1.88 19.81 -13.56
CA ALA A 62 1.52 20.79 -14.59
C ALA A 62 2.12 22.17 -14.30
N ARG A 63 2.10 22.62 -13.04
CA ARG A 63 2.74 23.87 -12.61
C ARG A 63 4.26 23.82 -12.75
N LEU A 64 4.89 22.69 -12.41
CA LEU A 64 6.33 22.53 -12.59
C LEU A 64 6.73 22.66 -14.06
N ARG A 65 5.97 22.02 -14.96
CA ARG A 65 6.21 22.10 -16.41
C ARG A 65 6.08 23.53 -16.94
N GLU A 66 5.12 24.29 -16.43
CA GLU A 66 4.96 25.72 -16.75
C GLU A 66 6.16 26.55 -16.27
N ALA A 67 6.58 26.38 -15.02
CA ALA A 67 7.74 27.06 -14.44
C ALA A 67 9.06 26.71 -15.15
N LEU A 68 9.24 25.47 -15.58
CA LEU A 68 10.41 25.04 -16.36
C LEU A 68 10.46 25.65 -17.77
N SER A 69 9.31 26.05 -18.31
CA SER A 69 9.22 26.77 -19.60
C SER A 69 9.34 28.28 -19.43
N GLY A 70 9.21 28.77 -18.20
CA GLY A 70 9.33 30.17 -17.82
C GLY A 70 10.77 30.57 -17.49
N THR A 71 10.94 31.83 -17.10
CA THR A 71 12.22 32.38 -16.64
C THR A 71 12.31 32.43 -15.11
N ASP A 72 11.29 31.94 -14.40
CA ASP A 72 11.16 32.05 -12.95
C ASP A 72 11.80 30.87 -12.21
N HIS A 73 12.43 31.14 -11.07
CA HIS A 73 13.10 30.11 -10.27
C HIS A 73 12.12 29.27 -9.41
N SER A 74 10.82 29.40 -9.63
CA SER A 74 9.78 28.69 -8.89
C SER A 74 9.82 27.17 -9.13
N TRP A 75 10.47 26.73 -10.23
CA TRP A 75 10.66 25.31 -10.55
C TRP A 75 11.34 24.53 -9.41
N THR A 76 12.24 25.15 -8.65
CA THR A 76 12.91 24.50 -7.51
C THR A 76 11.92 24.15 -6.39
N ALA A 77 11.11 25.12 -5.96
CA ALA A 77 10.08 24.93 -4.95
C ALA A 77 8.99 23.97 -5.41
N LEU A 78 8.60 24.03 -6.68
CA LEU A 78 7.63 23.11 -7.29
C LEU A 78 8.16 21.68 -7.39
N THR A 79 9.45 21.50 -7.67
CA THR A 79 10.11 20.18 -7.67
C THR A 79 10.07 19.56 -6.27
N LEU A 80 10.44 20.32 -5.23
CA LEU A 80 10.37 19.85 -3.84
C LEU A 80 8.94 19.46 -3.44
N LYS A 81 7.95 20.25 -3.87
CA LYS A 81 6.54 19.96 -3.62
C LYS A 81 6.09 18.67 -4.28
N LEU A 82 6.52 18.43 -5.52
CA LEU A 82 6.26 17.18 -6.24
C LEU A 82 6.90 15.97 -5.54
N CYS A 83 8.16 16.10 -5.11
CA CYS A 83 8.85 15.06 -4.34
C CYS A 83 8.11 14.72 -3.04
N SER A 84 7.65 15.73 -2.30
CA SER A 84 6.87 15.52 -1.07
C SER A 84 5.53 14.83 -1.32
N ALA A 85 4.83 15.21 -2.40
CA ALA A 85 3.59 14.54 -2.82
C ALA A 85 3.84 13.07 -3.20
N LEU A 86 4.93 12.78 -3.91
CA LEU A 86 5.34 11.41 -4.26
C LEU A 86 5.71 10.57 -3.03
N GLU A 87 6.45 11.14 -2.08
CA GLU A 87 6.77 10.44 -0.83
C GLU A 87 5.51 10.10 -0.04
N THR A 88 4.55 11.02 0.02
CA THR A 88 3.24 10.79 0.65
C THR A 88 2.47 9.68 -0.07
N ALA A 89 2.48 9.66 -1.40
CA ALA A 89 1.84 8.61 -2.19
C ALA A 89 2.49 7.24 -1.94
N ASN A 90 3.82 7.20 -1.86
CA ASN A 90 4.55 5.97 -1.55
C ASN A 90 4.17 5.43 -0.15
N LYS A 91 4.11 6.30 0.87
CA LYS A 91 3.67 5.92 2.23
C LYS A 91 2.23 5.40 2.23
N PHE A 92 1.34 6.04 1.47
CA PHE A 92 -0.05 5.60 1.34
C PHE A 92 -0.15 4.21 0.71
N ILE A 93 0.59 3.94 -0.38
CA ILE A 93 0.63 2.63 -1.04
C ILE A 93 1.17 1.56 -0.08
N GLN A 94 2.25 1.86 0.64
CA GLN A 94 2.83 0.92 1.61
C GLN A 94 1.83 0.57 2.72
N SER A 95 1.17 1.58 3.32
CA SER A 95 0.15 1.36 4.34
C SER A 95 -1.03 0.53 3.79
N THR A 96 -1.50 0.87 2.59
CA THR A 96 -2.60 0.14 1.93
C THR A 96 -2.24 -1.32 1.68
N ASN A 97 -1.04 -1.60 1.17
CA ASN A 97 -0.58 -2.97 0.94
C ASN A 97 -0.45 -3.78 2.23
N LEU A 98 0.07 -3.16 3.31
CA LEU A 98 0.13 -3.80 4.63
C LEU A 98 -1.27 -4.16 5.14
N ASN A 99 -2.21 -3.22 5.07
CA ASN A 99 -3.59 -3.43 5.49
C ASN A 99 -4.30 -4.49 4.64
N ALA A 100 -4.10 -4.48 3.32
CA ALA A 100 -4.65 -5.48 2.41
C ALA A 100 -4.08 -6.88 2.71
N GLY A 101 -2.78 -6.98 3.02
CA GLY A 101 -2.14 -8.23 3.45
C GLY A 101 -2.74 -8.77 4.74
N GLN A 102 -2.88 -7.93 5.77
CA GLN A 102 -3.52 -8.29 7.04
C GLN A 102 -4.99 -8.72 6.86
N LEU A 103 -5.74 -8.02 6.00
CA LEU A 103 -7.11 -8.38 5.67
C LEU A 103 -7.17 -9.76 4.99
N SER A 104 -6.28 -10.00 4.04
CA SER A 104 -6.18 -11.30 3.36
C SER A 104 -5.89 -12.44 4.33
N GLU A 105 -5.01 -12.23 5.30
CA GLU A 105 -4.71 -13.21 6.35
C GLU A 105 -5.96 -13.52 7.19
N LYS A 106 -6.64 -12.47 7.67
CA LYS A 106 -7.89 -12.59 8.46
C LYS A 106 -8.99 -13.32 7.70
N VAL A 107 -9.15 -13.03 6.40
CA VAL A 107 -10.12 -13.73 5.54
C VAL A 107 -9.75 -15.21 5.40
N GLY A 108 -8.46 -15.54 5.26
CA GLY A 108 -8.00 -16.93 5.23
C GLY A 108 -8.23 -17.67 6.55
N GLU A 109 -8.08 -17.01 7.70
CA GLU A 109 -8.45 -17.59 9.00
C GLU A 109 -9.95 -17.86 9.10
N LEU A 110 -10.78 -16.89 8.66
CA LEU A 110 -12.23 -17.02 8.67
C LEU A 110 -12.69 -18.18 7.78
N GLU A 111 -12.09 -18.37 6.61
CA GLU A 111 -12.38 -19.49 5.72
C GLU A 111 -12.16 -20.85 6.41
N LYS A 112 -11.06 -21.00 7.17
CA LYS A 112 -10.78 -22.21 7.95
C LYS A 112 -11.84 -22.46 9.03
N ILE A 113 -12.33 -21.40 9.67
CA ILE A 113 -13.40 -21.49 10.68
C ILE A 113 -14.71 -21.92 10.01
N VAL A 114 -15.07 -21.34 8.87
CA VAL A 114 -16.28 -21.70 8.12
C VAL A 114 -16.25 -23.16 7.70
N LYS A 115 -15.15 -23.62 7.08
CA LYS A 115 -14.96 -25.05 6.70
C LYS A 115 -15.13 -26.00 7.89
N ARG A 116 -14.64 -25.61 9.07
CA ARG A 116 -14.82 -26.38 10.30
C ARG A 116 -16.28 -26.41 10.75
N GLY A 117 -16.96 -25.27 10.67
CA GLY A 117 -18.39 -25.15 10.95
C GLY A 117 -19.23 -26.06 10.04
N ASP A 118 -18.97 -26.01 8.73
CA ASP A 118 -19.67 -26.83 7.74
C ASP A 118 -19.48 -28.33 8.01
N SER A 119 -18.27 -28.75 8.37
CA SER A 119 -17.97 -30.14 8.72
C SER A 119 -18.70 -30.61 9.99
N ALA A 120 -18.78 -29.75 11.01
CA ALA A 120 -19.53 -30.03 12.22
C ALA A 120 -21.04 -30.14 11.95
N VAL A 121 -21.59 -29.24 11.11
CA VAL A 121 -22.99 -29.30 10.69
C VAL A 121 -23.28 -30.57 9.90
N ALA A 122 -22.40 -30.96 8.97
CA ALA A 122 -22.55 -32.20 8.20
C ALA A 122 -22.56 -33.44 9.11
N SER A 123 -21.66 -33.48 10.10
CA SER A 123 -21.58 -34.55 11.09
C SER A 123 -22.83 -34.61 11.99
N ALA A 124 -23.32 -33.46 12.46
CA ALA A 124 -24.57 -33.39 13.24
C ALA A 124 -25.78 -33.87 12.43
N LYS A 125 -25.87 -33.49 11.14
CA LYS A 125 -26.91 -33.99 10.24
C LYS A 125 -26.85 -35.51 10.05
N ALA A 126 -25.65 -36.07 9.87
CA ALA A 126 -25.48 -37.52 9.72
C ALA A 126 -25.93 -38.31 10.97
N ILE A 127 -25.60 -37.82 12.17
CA ILE A 127 -26.07 -38.41 13.43
C ILE A 127 -27.59 -38.34 13.52
N HIS A 128 -28.19 -37.19 13.22
CA HIS A 128 -29.64 -37.00 13.28
C HIS A 128 -30.40 -37.96 12.34
N VAL A 129 -29.91 -38.13 11.10
CA VAL A 129 -30.48 -39.10 10.14
C VAL A 129 -30.38 -40.52 10.68
N SER A 130 -29.22 -40.90 11.24
CA SER A 130 -28.98 -42.24 11.79
C SER A 130 -29.90 -42.55 12.99
N LEU A 131 -30.17 -41.55 13.83
CA LEU A 131 -30.99 -41.71 15.05
C LEU A 131 -32.48 -41.86 14.70
N ASN A 132 -32.97 -41.11 13.72
CA ASN A 132 -34.34 -41.25 13.20
C ASN A 132 -34.56 -42.60 12.48
N GLN A 133 -33.55 -43.14 11.78
CA GLN A 133 -33.65 -44.48 11.17
C GLN A 133 -33.70 -45.60 12.22
N LYS A 134 -33.05 -45.43 13.37
CA LYS A 134 -33.07 -46.40 14.47
C LYS A 134 -34.39 -46.40 15.28
N GLN A 135 -35.24 -45.39 15.09
CA GLN A 135 -36.56 -45.25 15.73
C GLN A 135 -37.75 -45.62 14.81
N GLY A 136 -37.50 -46.20 13.62
CA GLY A 136 -38.55 -46.88 12.83
C GLY A 136 -39.03 -48.17 13.52
N PRO A 137 -40.31 -48.58 13.33
CA PRO A 137 -41.17 -49.09 14.40
C PRO A 137 -40.68 -50.41 15.01
N LEU A 138 -40.14 -50.30 16.23
CA LEU A 138 -40.20 -51.38 17.20
C LEU A 138 -41.56 -51.29 17.90
N THR A 139 -42.26 -52.44 17.97
CA THR A 139 -43.56 -52.70 18.61
C THR A 139 -44.82 -52.55 17.74
N SER A 140 -45.23 -53.67 17.16
CA SER A 140 -46.51 -54.28 17.56
C SER A 140 -46.42 -55.78 17.31
N GLY A 141 -45.93 -56.51 18.31
CA GLY A 141 -46.13 -57.95 18.37
C GLY A 141 -47.59 -58.19 18.73
N GLN A 142 -48.43 -58.50 17.76
CA GLN A 142 -49.69 -59.18 18.01
C GLN A 142 -49.40 -60.65 18.27
N ASN A 143 -49.31 -60.98 19.56
CA ASN A 143 -49.65 -62.30 20.05
C ASN A 143 -51.08 -62.19 20.59
N VAL A 144 -51.95 -63.16 20.26
CA VAL A 144 -52.87 -63.88 21.16
C VAL A 144 -53.99 -64.53 20.32
N GLN A 145 -53.93 -65.86 20.34
CA GLN A 145 -55.00 -66.88 20.31
C GLN A 145 -55.62 -67.32 18.97
#